data_AF-A0A9Q3E252-F1
#
_entry.id   AF-A0A9Q3E252-F1
#
_cell.length_a   1.000
_cell.length_b   1.000
_cell.length_c   1.000
_cell.angle_alpha   90.00
_cell.angle_beta   90.00
_cell.angle_gamma   90.00
#
_symmetry.space_group_name_H-M   'P 1'
#
loop_
_entity.id
_entity.type
_entity.pdbx_description
1 polymer ?
#
loop_
_entity_poly.entity_id
_entity_poly.type
_entity_poly.pdbx_seq_one_letter_code
_entity_poly.pdbx_strand_id
1 'polypeptide(L)'
;MNDAFEYAKQKWDKCHKTPKFKVGDLILVSTLNFNNIKGPKKLKYSFAGPFIIEALHGTNSVQVQLSGEFEKKHPTFPVSLVKQYTSTDKELYPLRNEAPLEVPPLDQNEENKVVKFFKERIIRVKNERE
;
A
#
# COMPACT_ATOMS: atom_id res chain seq x y z
N MET A 1 32.92 -8.22 -25.85
CA MET A 1 31.70 -8.78 -25.24
C MET A 1 31.67 -8.62 -23.71
N ASN A 2 32.80 -8.64 -22.99
CA ASN A 2 32.81 -8.53 -21.52
C ASN A 2 32.56 -7.10 -20.99
N ASP A 3 32.92 -6.08 -21.76
CA ASP A 3 32.88 -4.67 -21.33
C ASP A 3 31.45 -4.14 -21.06
N ALA A 4 30.47 -4.55 -21.88
CA ALA A 4 29.07 -4.14 -21.70
C ALA A 4 28.41 -4.77 -20.46
N PHE A 5 28.75 -6.03 -20.16
CA PHE A 5 28.26 -6.72 -18.96
C PHE A 5 28.86 -6.11 -17.70
N GLU A 6 30.17 -5.81 -17.71
CA GLU A 6 30.86 -5.17 -16.61
C GLU A 6 30.32 -3.75 -16.35
N TYR A 7 30.10 -2.96 -17.41
CA TYR A 7 29.48 -1.64 -17.30
C TYR A 7 28.08 -1.70 -16.68
N ALA A 8 27.24 -2.63 -17.14
CA ALA A 8 25.89 -2.81 -16.61
C ALA A 8 25.93 -3.24 -15.13
N LYS A 9 26.82 -4.16 -14.77
CA LYS A 9 27.00 -4.64 -13.40
C LYS A 9 27.47 -3.52 -12.47
N GLN A 10 28.51 -2.77 -12.85
CA GLN A 10 29.01 -1.65 -12.04
C GLN A 10 27.94 -0.58 -11.81
N LYS A 11 27.16 -0.24 -12.84
CA LYS A 11 26.05 0.71 -12.72
C LYS A 11 24.95 0.18 -11.79
N TRP A 12 24.64 -1.11 -11.88
CA TRP A 12 23.67 -1.76 -11.01
C TRP A 12 24.15 -1.78 -9.57
N ASP A 13 25.36 -2.26 -9.29
CA ASP A 13 25.96 -2.34 -7.95
C ASP A 13 26.05 -0.96 -7.27
N LYS A 14 26.28 0.11 -8.05
CA LYS A 14 26.32 1.49 -7.54
C LYS A 14 24.95 2.00 -7.06
N CYS A 15 23.88 1.61 -7.75
CA CYS A 15 22.52 2.10 -7.49
C CYS A 15 21.69 1.17 -6.61
N HIS A 16 21.92 -0.15 -6.69
CA HIS A 16 21.21 -1.15 -5.91
C HIS A 16 21.88 -1.34 -4.55
N LYS A 17 21.18 -0.91 -3.50
CA LYS A 17 21.50 -1.28 -2.13
C LYS A 17 20.47 -2.26 -1.64
N THR A 18 20.90 -3.45 -1.25
CA THR A 18 20.02 -4.44 -0.63
C THR A 18 19.64 -3.95 0.77
N PRO A 19 18.37 -3.65 1.04
CA PRO A 19 17.95 -3.30 2.39
C PRO A 19 18.11 -4.51 3.31
N LYS A 20 18.76 -4.30 4.46
CA LYS A 20 18.94 -5.34 5.48
C LYS A 20 17.78 -5.27 6.45
N PHE A 21 16.83 -6.16 6.30
CA PHE A 21 15.71 -6.34 7.22
C PHE A 21 16.01 -7.46 8.22
N LYS A 22 15.46 -7.36 9.42
CA LYS A 22 15.49 -8.43 10.43
C LYS A 22 14.05 -8.82 10.80
N VAL A 23 13.89 -10.07 11.21
CA VAL A 23 12.62 -10.55 11.78
C VAL A 23 12.31 -9.72 13.03
N GLY A 24 11.08 -9.22 13.13
CA GLY A 24 10.64 -8.31 14.19
C GLY A 24 10.74 -6.82 13.87
N ASP A 25 11.39 -6.42 12.76
CA ASP A 25 11.43 -5.01 12.36
C ASP A 25 10.05 -4.50 11.92
N LEU A 26 9.81 -3.21 12.15
CA LEU A 26 8.65 -2.51 11.63
C LEU A 26 8.93 -1.99 10.22
N ILE A 27 7.99 -2.23 9.31
CA ILE A 27 8.12 -1.87 7.91
C ILE A 27 6.82 -1.32 7.33
N LEU A 28 6.95 -0.52 6.29
CA LEU A 28 5.86 0.01 5.49
C LEU A 28 5.74 -0.76 4.17
N VAL A 29 4.53 -1.16 3.79
CA VAL A 29 4.26 -1.90 2.54
C VAL A 29 3.65 -0.98 1.49
N SER A 30 4.16 -1.02 0.25
CA SER A 30 3.70 -0.15 -0.84
C SER A 30 2.29 -0.49 -1.32
N THR A 31 1.41 0.51 -1.43
CA THR A 31 0.01 0.36 -1.87
C THR A 31 -0.17 0.37 -3.40
N LEU A 32 0.92 0.33 -4.18
CA LEU A 32 0.87 0.45 -5.64
C LEU A 32 -0.02 -0.62 -6.28
N ASN A 33 0.09 -1.86 -5.80
CA ASN A 33 -0.61 -3.04 -6.34
C ASN A 33 -1.90 -3.39 -5.56
N PHE A 34 -2.33 -2.51 -4.66
CA PHE A 34 -3.53 -2.74 -3.86
C PHE A 34 -4.74 -2.14 -4.58
N ASN A 35 -5.55 -3.00 -5.20
CA ASN A 35 -6.78 -2.62 -5.90
C ASN A 35 -8.00 -2.49 -4.98
N ASN A 36 -7.90 -2.95 -3.72
CA ASN A 36 -9.03 -3.03 -2.79
C ASN A 36 -9.03 -1.91 -1.73
N ILE A 37 -8.05 -0.99 -1.79
CA ILE A 37 -8.03 0.16 -0.88
C ILE A 37 -9.08 1.15 -1.39
N LYS A 38 -10.01 1.53 -0.51
CA LYS A 38 -11.05 2.50 -0.83
C LYS A 38 -10.42 3.89 -1.07
N GLY A 39 -10.98 4.63 -2.03
CA GLY A 39 -10.64 6.03 -2.28
C GLY A 39 -9.97 6.30 -3.63
N PRO A 40 -9.87 7.58 -4.02
CA PRO A 40 -9.29 7.97 -5.30
C PRO A 40 -7.77 7.76 -5.30
N LYS A 41 -7.22 7.30 -6.45
CA LYS A 41 -5.80 6.98 -6.64
C LYS A 41 -4.83 8.10 -6.24
N LYS A 42 -5.27 9.36 -6.25
CA LYS A 42 -4.44 10.52 -5.88
C LYS A 42 -4.38 10.79 -4.38
N LEU A 43 -5.43 10.43 -3.62
CA LEU A 43 -5.50 10.68 -2.17
C LEU A 43 -5.07 9.47 -1.35
N LYS A 44 -4.89 8.29 -1.97
CA LYS A 44 -4.41 7.11 -1.25
C LYS A 44 -2.96 7.29 -0.81
N TYR A 45 -2.66 6.87 0.43
CA TYR A 45 -1.29 6.76 0.90
C TYR A 45 -0.51 5.80 0.00
N SER A 46 0.73 6.16 -0.35
CA SER A 46 1.59 5.30 -1.18
C SER A 46 2.14 4.08 -0.43
N PHE A 47 2.10 4.12 0.90
CA PHE A 47 2.52 3.06 1.80
C PHE A 47 1.45 2.86 2.87
N ALA A 48 1.22 1.61 3.24
CA ALA A 48 0.32 1.22 4.32
C ALA A 48 1.15 0.72 5.50
N GLY A 49 0.71 1.11 6.70
CA GLY A 49 0.97 0.54 8.02
C GLY A 49 2.43 0.27 8.41
N PRO A 50 2.85 0.55 9.65
CA PRO A 50 3.96 -0.19 10.22
C PRO A 50 3.47 -1.62 10.49
N PHE A 51 3.99 -2.58 9.74
CA PHE A 51 3.75 -3.99 9.94
C PHE A 51 5.01 -4.69 10.44
N ILE A 52 4.84 -5.80 11.15
CA ILE A 52 5.95 -6.58 11.71
C ILE A 52 6.38 -7.64 10.70
N ILE A 53 7.69 -7.79 10.52
CA ILE A 53 8.27 -8.89 9.74
C ILE A 53 8.19 -10.19 10.54
N GLU A 54 7.45 -11.17 10.05
CA GLU A 54 7.38 -12.52 10.64
C GLU A 54 8.54 -13.40 10.19
N ALA A 55 8.87 -13.37 8.90
CA ALA A 55 9.89 -14.21 8.31
C ALA A 55 10.55 -13.55 7.10
N LEU A 56 11.80 -13.94 6.84
CA LEU A 56 12.54 -13.55 5.65
C LEU A 56 12.70 -14.76 4.74
N HIS A 57 12.20 -14.64 3.52
CA HIS A 57 12.32 -15.66 2.47
C HIS A 57 13.51 -15.28 1.58
N GLY A 58 14.69 -15.75 1.98
CA GLY A 58 15.95 -15.43 1.32
C GLY A 58 16.28 -13.94 1.39
N THR A 59 16.88 -13.40 0.33
CA THR A 59 17.31 -11.99 0.26
C THR A 59 16.26 -11.07 -0.34
N ASN A 60 15.26 -11.63 -1.04
CA ASN A 60 14.40 -10.86 -1.94
C ASN A 60 12.97 -10.70 -1.44
N SER A 61 12.55 -11.50 -0.45
CA SER A 61 11.15 -11.55 -0.04
C SER A 61 11.00 -11.52 1.48
N VAL A 62 10.00 -10.78 1.93
CA VAL A 62 9.69 -10.54 3.34
C VAL A 62 8.25 -10.97 3.58
N GLN A 63 8.02 -11.79 4.61
CA GLN A 63 6.69 -12.13 5.09
C GLN A 63 6.31 -11.22 6.24
N VAL A 64 5.10 -10.68 6.15
CA VAL A 64 4.63 -9.58 6.98
C VAL A 64 3.30 -9.94 7.61
N GLN A 65 3.14 -9.63 8.89
CA GLN A 65 1.87 -9.76 9.58
C GLN A 65 0.93 -8.63 9.14
N LEU A 66 -0.04 -8.94 8.28
CA LEU A 66 -1.05 -7.99 7.82
C LEU A 66 -2.28 -8.01 8.73
N SER A 67 -2.89 -6.85 8.96
CA SER A 67 -4.09 -6.68 9.79
C SER A 67 -5.16 -5.83 9.09
N GLY A 68 -6.42 -6.00 9.51
CA GLY A 68 -7.56 -5.20 9.06
C GLY A 68 -7.88 -5.39 7.57
N GLU A 69 -7.94 -4.29 6.81
CA GLU A 69 -8.29 -4.31 5.38
C GLU A 69 -7.30 -5.12 4.51
N PHE A 70 -6.11 -5.40 5.04
CA PHE A 70 -5.02 -6.07 4.33
C PHE A 70 -4.93 -7.57 4.58
N GLU A 71 -5.71 -8.14 5.50
CA GLU A 71 -5.67 -9.57 5.84
C GLU A 71 -5.95 -10.49 4.65
N LYS A 72 -6.75 -10.04 3.69
CA LYS A 72 -7.10 -10.79 2.48
C LYS A 72 -5.99 -10.79 1.42
N LYS A 73 -4.89 -10.06 1.64
CA LYS A 73 -3.75 -9.97 0.72
C LYS A 73 -2.68 -10.98 1.11
N HIS A 74 -1.89 -11.37 0.12
CA HIS A 74 -0.77 -12.27 0.36
C HIS A 74 0.26 -11.58 1.28
N PRO A 75 0.72 -12.22 2.37
CA PRO A 75 1.58 -11.60 3.37
C PRO A 75 3.04 -11.47 2.92
N THR A 76 3.44 -12.16 1.85
CA THR A 76 4.80 -12.08 1.31
C THR A 76 4.93 -10.99 0.27
N PHE A 77 5.89 -10.08 0.48
CA PHE A 77 6.21 -8.97 -0.42
C PHE A 77 7.68 -9.01 -0.84
N PRO A 78 8.00 -8.59 -2.08
CA PRO A 78 9.39 -8.37 -2.48
C PRO A 78 9.98 -7.15 -1.74
N VAL A 79 11.28 -7.21 -1.42
CA VAL A 79 12.01 -6.14 -0.70
C VAL A 79 11.88 -4.76 -1.36
N SER A 80 11.69 -4.71 -2.68
CA SER A 80 11.52 -3.45 -3.42
C SER A 80 10.20 -2.72 -3.12
N LEU A 81 9.18 -3.46 -2.65
CA LEU A 81 7.87 -2.90 -2.30
C LEU A 81 7.75 -2.58 -0.80
N VAL A 82 8.84 -2.74 -0.05
CA VAL A 82 8.89 -2.57 1.39
C VAL A 82 9.87 -1.46 1.74
N LYS A 83 9.54 -0.67 2.77
CA LYS A 83 10.44 0.32 3.35
C LYS A 83 10.56 0.12 4.85
N GLN A 84 11.72 0.41 5.41
CA GLN A 84 11.89 0.41 6.86
C GLN A 84 11.06 1.53 7.49
N TYR A 85 10.35 1.23 8.58
CA TYR A 85 9.63 2.22 9.35
C TYR A 85 10.59 2.93 10.30
N THR A 86 10.60 4.26 10.26
CA THR A 86 11.34 5.12 11.18
C THR A 86 10.34 5.88 12.03
N SER A 87 10.38 5.68 13.34
CA SER A 87 9.60 6.50 14.28
C SER A 87 10.05 7.96 14.20
N THR A 88 9.14 8.89 14.51
CA THR A 88 9.52 10.31 14.60
C THR A 88 10.22 10.55 15.93
N ASP A 89 11.45 11.07 15.86
CA ASP A 89 12.17 11.52 17.05
C ASP A 89 11.58 12.84 17.58
N LYS A 90 11.00 12.77 18.78
CA LYS A 90 10.33 13.92 19.42
C LYS A 90 11.29 15.04 19.81
N GLU A 91 12.53 14.70 20.12
CA GLU A 91 13.56 15.69 20.48
C GLU A 91 14.01 16.51 19.28
N LEU A 92 14.18 15.87 18.12
CA LEU A 92 14.60 16.54 16.89
C LEU A 92 13.45 17.30 16.22
N TYR A 93 12.21 16.81 16.38
CA TYR A 93 11.02 17.36 15.74
C TYR A 93 9.88 17.65 16.74
N PRO A 94 10.04 18.59 17.68
CA PRO A 94 9.06 18.84 18.75
C PRO A 94 7.72 19.42 18.25
N LEU A 95 7.69 20.07 17.08
CA LEU A 95 6.45 20.59 16.49
C LEU A 95 5.66 19.52 15.71
N ARG A 96 6.22 18.33 15.48
CA ARG A 96 5.56 17.26 14.72
C ARG A 96 4.66 16.45 15.66
N ASN A 97 3.57 17.07 16.10
CA ASN A 97 2.52 16.39 16.85
C ASN A 97 1.51 15.78 15.89
N GLU A 98 1.00 14.59 16.24
CA GLU A 98 -0.15 14.01 15.53
C GLU A 98 -1.36 14.92 15.83
N ALA A 99 -1.79 15.69 14.82
CA ALA A 99 -2.99 16.48 14.95
C ALA A 99 -4.17 15.51 15.15
N PRO A 100 -4.99 15.71 16.20
CA PRO A 100 -6.25 14.98 16.31
C PRO A 100 -7.04 15.17 15.01
N LEU A 101 -7.48 14.08 14.40
CA LEU A 101 -8.40 14.17 13.27
C LEU A 101 -9.73 14.72 13.81
N GLU A 102 -9.94 16.03 13.69
CA GLU A 102 -11.24 16.65 13.96
C GLU A 102 -12.23 16.08 12.94
N VAL A 103 -13.05 15.12 13.39
CA VAL A 103 -14.18 14.66 12.58
C VAL A 103 -15.09 15.85 12.33
N PRO A 104 -15.39 16.20 11.07
CA PRO A 104 -16.34 17.27 10.80
C PRO A 104 -17.67 16.91 11.50
N PRO A 105 -18.39 17.90 12.07
CA PRO A 105 -19.69 17.67 12.66
C PRO A 105 -20.57 16.91 11.67
N LEU A 106 -21.07 15.74 12.07
CA LEU A 106 -22.05 15.01 11.28
C LEU A 106 -23.34 15.81 11.38
N ASP A 107 -23.79 16.45 10.28
CA ASP A 107 -25.10 17.06 10.24
C ASP A 107 -26.15 15.99 10.59
N GLN A 108 -26.79 16.15 11.76
CA GLN A 108 -27.81 15.22 12.26
C GLN A 108 -29.11 15.29 11.43
N ASN A 109 -29.16 16.19 10.45
CA ASN A 109 -30.27 16.39 9.56
C ASN A 109 -29.82 16.04 8.14
N GLU A 110 -30.03 14.79 7.72
CA GLU A 110 -31.12 14.47 6.82
C GLU A 110 -31.42 12.98 7.01
N GLU A 111 -32.66 12.66 7.36
CA GLU A 111 -33.18 11.31 7.20
C GLU A 111 -32.90 10.90 5.74
N ASN A 112 -31.91 10.04 5.53
CA ASN A 112 -31.67 9.44 4.23
C ASN A 112 -32.90 8.63 3.85
N LYS A 113 -33.89 9.28 3.21
CA LYS A 113 -34.99 8.61 2.53
C LYS A 113 -34.35 7.71 1.49
N VAL A 114 -34.31 6.42 1.78
CA VAL A 114 -33.90 5.40 0.83
C VAL A 114 -34.91 5.44 -0.32
N VAL A 115 -34.57 6.16 -1.40
CA VAL A 115 -35.32 6.06 -2.64
C VAL A 115 -34.94 4.72 -3.24
N LYS A 116 -35.93 3.82 -3.30
CA LYS A 116 -35.81 2.44 -3.81
C LYS A 116 -34.96 2.42 -5.09
N PHE A 117 -33.85 1.70 -5.06
CA PHE A 117 -33.08 1.40 -6.26
C PHE A 117 -33.80 0.28 -7.04
N PHE A 118 -34.51 0.65 -8.12
CA PHE A 118 -34.94 -0.32 -9.11
C PHE A 118 -33.71 -0.79 -9.88
N LYS A 119 -33.34 -2.07 -9.70
CA LYS A 119 -32.38 -2.76 -10.58
C LYS A 119 -33.09 -3.05 -11.90
N GLU A 120 -33.07 -2.11 -12.83
CA GLU A 120 -33.44 -2.45 -14.20
C GLU A 120 -32.32 -3.27 -14.84
N ARG A 121 -32.69 -4.47 -15.30
CA ARG A 121 -31.82 -5.37 -16.06
C ARG A 121 -31.70 -4.80 -17.48
N ILE A 122 -30.56 -4.24 -17.85
CA ILE A 122 -30.28 -3.87 -19.24
C ILE A 122 -30.08 -5.16 -20.05
N ILE A 123 -31.09 -5.56 -20.82
CA ILE A 123 -30.97 -6.64 -21.80
C ILE A 123 -30.51 -5.99 -23.11
N ARG A 124 -29.30 -6.31 -23.57
CA ARG A 124 -28.87 -5.96 -24.93
C ARG A 124 -29.68 -6.79 -25.92
N VAL A 125 -30.59 -6.15 -26.64
CA VAL A 125 -31.20 -6.75 -27.83
C VAL A 125 -30.10 -6.94 -28.88
N LYS A 126 -29.98 -8.16 -29.41
CA LYS A 126 -29.05 -8.52 -30.47
C LYS A 126 -29.64 -7.97 -31.77
N ASN A 127 -28.96 -7.06 -32.46
CA ASN A 127 -29.37 -6.66 -33.81
C ASN A 127 -29.19 -7.87 -34.75
N GLU A 128 -30.28 -8.42 -35.23
CA GLU A 128 -30.28 -9.25 -36.43
C GLU A 128 -30.06 -8.29 -37.62
N ARG A 129 -29.03 -8.58 -38.41
CA ARG A 129 -28.74 -7.86 -39.64
C ARG A 129 -29.55 -8.53 -40.74
N GLU A 130 -30.47 -7.79 -41.35
CA GLU A 130 -30.99 -8.07 -42.69
C GLU A 130 -29.92 -7.79 -43.75
#